data_AF-A0A7K9VS76-F1
#
_entry.id   AF-A0A7K9VS76-F1
#
_cell.length_a   1.000
_cell.length_b   1.000
_cell.length_c   1.000
_cell.angle_alpha   90.00
_cell.angle_beta   90.00
_cell.angle_gamma   90.00
#
_symmetry.space_group_name_H-M   'P 1'
#
loop_
_entity.id
_entity.type
_entity.pdbx_description
1 polymer ?
#
loop_
_entity_poly.entity_id
_entity_poly.type
_entity_poly.pdbx_seq_one_letter_code
_entity_poly.pdbx_strand_id
1 'polypeptide(L)'
;QSLESELERVMGQFQETRSRMRHLARGRAERFRQVWIVNEEEAKALIREALDADRIIHLQQLGIPWEEPSLWFMDNVGPLGGRQEKRDAMQVAAQLLEGGI
;
A
#
# COMPACT_ATOMS: atom_id res chain seq x y z
N GLN A 1 15.36 15.68 -42.98
CA GLN A 1 14.55 14.75 -42.16
C GLN A 1 13.13 15.31 -42.14
N SER A 2 12.11 14.47 -42.31
CA SER A 2 10.70 14.92 -42.36
C SER A 2 10.13 15.03 -40.95
N LEU A 3 9.28 16.04 -40.72
CA LEU A 3 8.57 16.26 -39.46
C LEU A 3 7.75 15.03 -39.04
N GLU A 4 7.19 14.31 -40.01
CA GLU A 4 6.43 13.07 -39.78
C GLU A 4 7.31 11.97 -39.16
N SER A 5 8.55 11.84 -39.64
CA SER A 5 9.50 10.86 -39.11
C SER A 5 9.93 11.19 -37.67
N GLU A 6 10.07 12.47 -37.35
CA GLU A 6 10.33 12.88 -35.96
C GLU A 6 9.13 12.65 -35.05
N LEU A 7 7.91 12.91 -35.53
CA LEU A 7 6.68 12.65 -34.79
C LEU A 7 6.51 11.16 -34.46
N GLU A 8 6.68 10.27 -35.45
CA GLU A 8 6.62 8.82 -35.24
C GLU A 8 7.67 8.35 -34.22
N ARG A 9 8.90 8.89 -34.31
CA ARG A 9 9.97 8.57 -33.36
C ARG A 9 9.60 8.98 -31.93
N VAL A 10 9.11 10.20 -31.74
CA VAL A 10 8.71 10.71 -30.42
C VAL A 10 7.53 9.91 -29.86
N MET A 11 6.55 9.56 -30.69
CA MET A 11 5.44 8.69 -30.30
C MET A 11 5.92 7.30 -29.85
N GLY A 12 6.86 6.69 -30.56
CA GLY A 12 7.47 5.42 -30.17
C GLY A 12 8.15 5.49 -28.81
N GLN A 13 8.96 6.53 -28.58
CA GLN A 13 9.64 6.77 -27.30
C GLN A 13 8.65 7.00 -26.14
N PHE A 14 7.55 7.71 -26.39
CA PHE A 14 6.49 7.92 -25.40
C PHE A 14 5.82 6.59 -25.01
N GLN A 15 5.45 5.75 -25.98
CA GLN A 15 4.82 4.45 -25.69
C GLN A 15 5.75 3.52 -24.91
N GLU A 16 7.03 3.48 -25.28
CA GLU A 16 8.05 2.71 -24.56
C GLU A 16 8.20 3.20 -23.11
N THR A 17 8.29 4.51 -22.91
CA THR A 17 8.40 5.14 -21.59
C THR A 17 7.17 4.82 -20.73
N ARG A 18 5.97 4.96 -21.31
CA ARG A 18 4.71 4.63 -20.65
C ARG A 18 4.66 3.15 -20.24
N SER A 19 5.16 2.25 -21.10
CA SER A 19 5.25 0.83 -20.77
C SER A 19 6.19 0.56 -19.61
N ARG A 20 7.41 1.11 -19.65
CA ARG A 20 8.39 0.99 -18.55
C ARG A 20 7.85 1.52 -17.22
N MET A 21 7.16 2.66 -17.24
CA MET A 21 6.54 3.23 -16.04
C MET A 21 5.52 2.28 -15.40
N ARG A 22 4.66 1.63 -16.20
CA ARG A 22 3.70 0.63 -15.70
C ARG A 22 4.40 -0.57 -15.05
N HIS A 23 5.45 -1.08 -15.67
CA HIS A 23 6.23 -2.19 -15.10
C HIS A 23 6.90 -1.80 -13.78
N LEU A 24 7.50 -0.61 -13.70
CA LEU A 24 8.10 -0.09 -12.47
C LEU A 24 7.06 0.14 -11.37
N ALA A 25 5.88 0.67 -11.71
CA ALA A 25 4.81 0.87 -10.74
C ALA A 25 4.36 -0.47 -10.13
N ARG A 26 4.14 -1.50 -10.96
CA ARG A 26 3.79 -2.86 -10.50
C ARG A 26 4.89 -3.44 -9.61
N GLY A 27 6.15 -3.37 -10.04
CA GLY A 27 7.27 -3.89 -9.25
C GLY A 27 7.45 -3.18 -7.90
N ARG A 28 7.21 -1.86 -7.86
CA ARG A 28 7.24 -1.10 -6.60
C ARG A 28 6.10 -1.48 -5.66
N ALA A 29 4.88 -1.64 -6.17
CA ALA A 29 3.74 -2.05 -5.37
C ALA A 29 3.96 -3.44 -4.75
N GLU A 30 4.48 -4.39 -5.53
CA GLU A 30 4.82 -5.73 -5.05
C GLU A 30 5.90 -5.70 -3.97
N ARG A 31 7.01 -4.97 -4.22
CA ARG A 31 8.08 -4.84 -3.23
C ARG A 31 7.62 -4.16 -1.95
N PHE A 32 6.78 -3.13 -2.07
CA PHE A 32 6.17 -2.47 -0.91
C PHE A 32 5.33 -3.45 -0.10
N ARG A 33 4.49 -4.25 -0.76
CA ARG A 33 3.66 -5.26 -0.09
C ARG A 33 4.48 -6.31 0.65
N GLN A 34 5.57 -6.78 0.05
CA GLN A 34 6.47 -7.75 0.69
C GLN A 34 7.09 -7.19 1.97
N VAL A 35 7.67 -5.98 1.90
CA VAL A 35 8.25 -5.32 3.08
C VAL A 35 7.18 -5.03 4.13
N TRP A 36 5.98 -4.63 3.71
CA TRP A 36 4.86 -4.40 4.63
C TRP A 36 4.53 -5.65 5.44
N ILE A 37 4.37 -6.80 4.79
CA ILE A 37 3.97 -8.05 5.45
C ILE A 37 4.98 -8.43 6.53
N VAL A 38 6.27 -8.33 6.22
CA VAL A 38 7.35 -8.65 7.18
C VAL A 38 7.30 -7.70 8.38
N ASN A 39 7.20 -6.40 8.14
CA ASN A 39 7.14 -5.41 9.22
C ASN A 39 5.85 -5.53 10.05
N GLU A 40 4.74 -5.87 9.40
CA GLU A 40 3.46 -6.10 10.08
C GLU A 40 3.53 -7.31 11.00
N GLU A 41 4.16 -8.40 10.57
CA GLU A 41 4.37 -9.59 11.38
C GLU A 41 5.22 -9.25 12.63
N GLU A 42 6.33 -8.53 12.44
CA GLU A 42 7.19 -8.07 13.53
C GLU A 42 6.45 -7.16 14.51
N ALA A 43 5.71 -6.17 14.01
CA ALA A 43 4.93 -5.27 14.83
C ALA A 43 3.86 -6.02 15.65
N LYS A 44 3.20 -7.02 15.06
CA LYS A 44 2.21 -7.84 15.78
C LYS A 44 2.84 -8.71 16.86
N ALA A 45 4.07 -9.21 16.66
CA ALA A 45 4.80 -9.93 17.70
C ALA A 45 5.06 -9.01 18.90
N LEU A 46 5.56 -7.79 18.66
CA LEU A 46 5.81 -6.80 19.70
C LEU A 46 4.53 -6.40 20.45
N ILE A 47 3.40 -6.25 19.74
CA ILE A 47 2.11 -5.95 20.38
C ILE A 47 1.69 -7.09 21.32
N ARG A 48 1.88 -8.36 20.93
CA ARG A 48 1.56 -9.49 21.81
C ARG A 48 2.42 -9.50 23.07
N GLU A 49 3.72 -9.21 22.93
CA GLU A 49 4.62 -9.08 24.08
C GLU A 49 4.19 -7.93 25.02
N ALA A 50 3.81 -6.79 24.46
CA ALA A 50 3.31 -5.66 25.22
C ALA A 50 2.00 -5.98 25.96
N LEU A 51 1.08 -6.70 25.32
CA LEU A 51 -0.18 -7.13 25.95
C LEU A 51 0.03 -8.13 27.08
N ASP A 52 0.99 -9.05 26.93
CA ASP A 52 1.33 -9.98 28.01
C ASP A 52 1.94 -9.24 29.21
N ALA A 53 2.85 -8.31 28.96
CA ALA A 53 3.42 -7.45 30.01
C ALA A 53 2.33 -6.61 30.70
N ASP A 54 1.42 -6.02 29.93
CA ASP A 54 0.29 -5.24 30.43
C ASP A 54 -0.60 -6.08 31.35
N ARG A 55 -0.95 -7.30 30.91
CA ARG A 55 -1.71 -8.27 31.69
C ARG A 55 -1.01 -8.63 33.00
N ILE A 56 0.30 -8.89 32.96
CA ILE A 56 1.09 -9.22 34.15
C ILE A 56 1.08 -8.06 35.16
N ILE A 57 1.26 -6.82 34.68
CA ILE A 57 1.25 -5.64 35.56
C ILE A 57 -0.12 -5.47 36.22
N HIS A 58 -1.21 -5.56 35.44
CA HIS A 58 -2.56 -5.44 35.95
C HIS A 58 -2.87 -6.49 37.03
N LEU A 59 -2.61 -7.76 36.73
CA LEU A 59 -2.98 -8.86 37.61
C LEU A 59 -2.05 -9.00 38.82
N GLN A 60 -0.74 -8.89 38.63
CA GLN A 60 0.24 -9.22 39.68
C GLN A 60 0.68 -8.00 40.49
N GLN A 61 0.88 -6.85 39.85
CA GLN A 61 1.43 -5.67 40.52
C GLN A 61 0.33 -4.76 41.07
N LEU A 62 -0.76 -4.60 40.30
CA LEU A 62 -1.85 -3.70 40.65
C LEU A 62 -3.03 -4.41 41.31
N GLY A 63 -3.18 -5.72 41.09
CA GLY A 63 -4.29 -6.51 41.64
C GLY A 63 -5.66 -6.14 41.07
N ILE A 64 -5.70 -5.57 39.85
CA ILE A 64 -6.92 -5.18 39.15
C ILE A 64 -7.19 -6.13 37.97
N PRO A 65 -8.45 -6.36 37.57
CA PRO A 65 -8.73 -7.17 36.40
C PRO A 65 -8.14 -6.53 35.14
N TRP A 66 -7.56 -7.37 34.28
CA TRP A 66 -7.11 -6.97 32.96
C TRP A 66 -8.22 -7.18 31.94
N GLU A 67 -8.50 -6.18 31.13
CA GLU A 67 -9.44 -6.24 30.02
C GLU A 67 -8.68 -6.13 28.70
N GLU A 68 -8.83 -7.14 27.84
CA GLU A 68 -8.16 -7.15 26.55
C GLU A 68 -8.73 -6.06 25.63
N PRO A 69 -7.88 -5.21 25.02
CA PRO A 69 -8.35 -4.17 24.12
C PRO A 69 -8.92 -4.78 22.81
N SER A 70 -9.79 -4.03 22.14
CA SER A 70 -10.29 -4.44 20.82
C SER A 70 -9.19 -4.33 19.75
N LEU A 71 -8.67 -5.47 19.30
CA LEU A 71 -7.53 -5.58 18.39
C LEU A 71 -7.94 -5.95 16.95
N TRP A 72 -9.02 -5.35 16.43
CA TRP A 72 -9.58 -5.64 15.09
C TRP A 72 -8.56 -5.56 13.93
N PHE A 73 -7.46 -4.83 14.12
CA PHE A 73 -6.43 -4.65 13.10
C PHE A 73 -5.37 -5.77 13.10
N MET A 74 -5.33 -6.63 14.12
CA MET A 74 -4.31 -7.68 14.26
C MET A 74 -4.55 -8.89 13.35
N ASP A 75 -5.77 -9.07 12.84
CA ASP A 75 -6.14 -10.20 11.97
C ASP A 75 -5.86 -9.93 10.47
N ASN A 76 -5.46 -8.72 10.11
CA ASN A 76 -5.24 -8.34 8.71
C ASN A 76 -3.95 -8.91 8.14
N VAL A 77 -3.84 -9.06 6.81
CA VAL A 77 -2.57 -9.38 6.15
C VAL A 77 -2.33 -8.37 5.04
N GLY A 78 -1.40 -7.45 5.27
CA GLY A 78 -1.10 -6.34 4.37
C GLY A 78 -1.66 -4.99 4.85
N PRO A 79 -1.49 -3.94 4.04
CA PRO A 79 -1.81 -2.56 4.45
C PRO A 79 -3.24 -2.39 4.97
N LEU A 80 -3.36 -1.80 6.16
CA LEU A 80 -4.64 -1.52 6.81
C LEU A 80 -5.46 -0.54 5.97
N GLY A 81 -6.59 -1.04 5.47
CA GLY A 81 -7.37 -0.35 4.47
C GLY A 81 -6.62 -0.33 3.13
N GLY A 82 -7.24 -0.89 2.10
CA GLY A 82 -7.00 -0.39 0.76
C GLY A 82 -7.40 1.08 0.77
N ARG A 83 -6.49 1.99 1.17
CA ARG A 83 -6.62 3.41 0.88
C ARG A 83 -6.90 3.41 -0.61
N GLN A 84 -8.12 3.77 -1.02
CA GLN A 84 -8.46 3.91 -2.44
C GLN A 84 -7.26 4.61 -3.05
N GLU A 85 -6.50 3.90 -3.89
CA GLU A 85 -5.34 4.47 -4.53
C GLU A 85 -5.84 5.79 -5.09
N LYS A 86 -5.29 6.91 -4.60
CA LYS A 86 -5.68 8.22 -5.10
C LYS A 86 -5.52 8.10 -6.61
N ARG A 87 -6.63 8.07 -7.34
CA ARG A 87 -6.63 7.79 -8.77
C ARG A 87 -5.60 8.71 -9.37
N ASP A 88 -4.66 8.14 -10.13
CA ASP A 88 -3.65 8.93 -10.82
C ASP A 88 -4.38 10.02 -11.62
N ALA A 89 -3.87 11.24 -11.64
CA ALA A 89 -4.47 12.36 -12.37
C ALA A 89 -4.76 11.94 -13.83
N MET A 90 -3.92 11.08 -14.39
CA MET A 90 -4.10 10.50 -15.72
C MET A 90 -5.29 9.53 -15.83
N GLN A 91 -5.58 8.73 -14.79
CA GLN A 91 -6.76 7.86 -14.73
C GLN A 91 -8.05 8.65 -14.55
N VAL A 92 -8.00 9.73 -13.76
CA VAL A 92 -9.14 10.65 -13.61
C VAL A 92 -9.43 11.35 -14.94
N ALA A 93 -8.39 11.83 -15.64
CA ALA A 93 -8.53 12.45 -16.95
C ALA A 93 -9.09 11.48 -18.00
N ALA A 94 -8.62 10.23 -18.04
CA ALA A 94 -9.12 9.22 -18.97
C ALA A 94 -10.61 8.90 -18.76
N GLN A 95 -11.05 8.75 -17.51
CA GLN A 95 -12.47 8.49 -17.22
C GLN A 95 -13.38 9.67 -17.54
N LEU A 96 -12.92 10.91 -17.34
CA LEU A 96 -13.70 12.08 -17.72
C LEU A 96 -13.86 12.21 -19.24
N LEU A 97 -12.86 11.77 -20.00
CA LEU A 97 -12.91 11.74 -21.46
C LEU A 97 -13.76 10.57 -22.00
N GLU A 98 -13.74 9.41 -21.34
CA GLU A 98 -14.55 8.25 -21.70
C GLU A 98 -16.02 8.36 -21.25
N GLY A 99 -16.31 9.17 -20.22
CA GLY A 99 -17.64 9.37 -19.65
C GLY A 99 -18.39 10.62 -20.16
N GLY A 100 -17.89 11.30 -21.19
CA GLY A 100 -18.49 12.53 -21.72
C GLY A 100 -19.31 12.32 -23.00
N ILE A 101 -20.63 12.14 -22.82
CA ILE A 101 -21.75 12.12 -23.80
C ILE A 101 -21.68 11.03 -24.88
#